data_AF-A0A1H0BMW4-F1
#
_entry.id   AF-A0A1H0BMW4-F1
#
_cell.length_a   1.000
_cell.length_b   1.000
_cell.length_c   1.000
_cell.angle_alpha   90.00
_cell.angle_beta   90.00
_cell.angle_gamma   90.00
#
_symmetry.space_group_name_H-M   'P 1'
#
loop_
_entity.id
_entity.type
_entity.pdbx_description
1 polymer ?
#
loop_
_entity_poly.entity_id
_entity_poly.type
_entity_poly.pdbx_seq_one_letter_code
_entity_poly.pdbx_strand_id
1 'polypeptide(L)'
;MTMHKDEGFFEVQEGEIFLAIPPTFPLYGVEFVFHATGYHDAVAKLDTSSGDTPPELSPDTTNNYRDYPIAISYEKNDGWLNSIEAIQYTDPSGEVQRRSWSVLVSERIVQLEPGKIIFRSGEIGTGNIIIYANGYEPTEVYQEIQTYTSSYVSDMIESLPDVENIILDDQDEVNSVISAFNYLTEQEKEEISDSNLSKLDAVKDKIADIIVSKINDLPALQDLTLGDKSEVYEIDSAYDKLTNDQEDIVGEQNQDKMDRSIARIVELMIEELLPIDDLTLADQALINETAAAYDDLKVYVYQNQQQYVSDEHVTNLDQAIAKMVELKIEALPPVEEITLADKQQVQEANYAYYDLYDFESRNQRQYVSEDIKDKLDAALAKIDELQQ
;
A
#
# COMPACT_ATOMS: atom_id res chain seq x y z
N MET A 1 -10.13 33.66 -8.25
CA MET A 1 -8.87 33.79 -7.49
C MET A 1 -8.12 35.01 -8.02
N THR A 2 -7.62 35.89 -7.16
CA THR A 2 -6.79 37.03 -7.57
C THR A 2 -5.34 36.67 -7.29
N MET A 3 -4.49 36.69 -8.31
CA MET A 3 -3.08 36.30 -8.20
C MET A 3 -2.20 37.50 -8.47
N HIS A 4 -1.18 37.71 -7.64
CA HIS A 4 -0.26 38.83 -7.78
C HIS A 4 1.07 38.36 -8.38
N LYS A 5 1.65 39.17 -9.29
CA LYS A 5 2.94 38.86 -9.94
C LYS A 5 4.05 38.60 -8.93
N ASP A 6 4.03 39.33 -7.81
CA ASP A 6 5.06 39.28 -6.77
C ASP A 6 5.01 37.99 -5.93
N GLU A 7 3.97 37.18 -6.10
CA GLU A 7 3.78 35.91 -5.41
C GLU A 7 4.23 34.69 -6.25
N GLY A 8 4.76 34.91 -7.46
CA GLY A 8 5.35 33.86 -8.30
C GLY A 8 4.35 32.97 -9.06
N PHE A 9 3.06 33.31 -9.07
CA PHE A 9 2.01 32.53 -9.75
C PHE A 9 1.97 32.70 -11.27
N PHE A 10 2.64 33.70 -11.82
CA PHE A 10 2.76 33.88 -13.26
C PHE A 10 3.98 34.71 -13.62
N GLU A 11 4.57 34.42 -14.78
CA GLU A 11 5.70 35.14 -15.35
C GLU A 11 5.26 35.88 -16.61
N VAL A 12 5.71 37.12 -16.79
CA VAL A 12 5.42 37.91 -18.00
C VAL A 12 6.72 38.05 -18.77
N GLN A 13 6.75 37.51 -19.99
CA GLN A 13 7.85 37.63 -20.93
C GLN A 13 7.41 38.51 -22.12
N GLU A 14 8.32 38.81 -23.04
CA GLU A 14 8.03 39.69 -24.17
C GLU A 14 6.95 39.09 -25.08
N GLY A 15 5.74 39.63 -25.00
CA GLY A 15 4.59 39.19 -25.79
C GLY A 15 3.77 38.04 -25.19
N GLU A 16 4.20 37.44 -24.08
CA GLU A 16 3.59 36.23 -23.51
C GLU A 16 3.43 36.33 -21.97
N ILE A 17 2.39 35.67 -21.43
CA ILE A 17 2.17 35.52 -19.99
C ILE A 17 2.11 34.02 -19.69
N PHE A 18 3.06 33.52 -18.92
CA PHE A 18 3.13 32.14 -18.45
C PHE A 18 2.45 32.03 -17.09
N LEU A 19 1.40 31.22 -16.99
CA LEU A 19 0.70 30.98 -15.74
C LEU A 19 1.27 29.71 -15.07
N ALA A 20 1.73 29.82 -13.83
CA ALA A 20 2.07 28.67 -13.00
C ALA A 20 0.79 28.14 -12.35
N ILE A 21 -0.02 27.47 -13.16
CA ILE A 21 -1.30 26.92 -12.74
C ILE A 21 -1.04 25.68 -11.88
N PRO A 22 -1.50 25.64 -10.62
CA PRO A 22 -1.36 24.44 -9.82
C PRO A 22 -2.17 23.29 -10.44
N PRO A 23 -1.73 22.02 -10.34
CA PRO A 23 -2.42 20.86 -10.92
C PRO A 23 -3.87 20.70 -10.46
N THR A 24 -4.24 21.34 -9.35
CA THR A 24 -5.58 21.32 -8.76
C THR A 24 -6.50 22.44 -9.30
N PHE A 25 -6.02 23.26 -10.23
CA PHE A 25 -6.78 24.37 -10.77
C PHE A 25 -7.66 23.88 -11.94
N PRO A 26 -8.98 24.04 -11.87
CA PRO A 26 -9.86 23.57 -12.94
C PRO A 26 -9.55 24.35 -14.21
N LEU A 27 -9.18 23.66 -15.30
CA LEU A 27 -8.85 24.29 -16.58
C LEU A 27 -10.09 24.52 -17.47
N TYR A 28 -11.23 23.94 -17.12
CA TYR A 28 -12.44 24.03 -17.93
C TYR A 28 -13.21 25.33 -17.67
N GLY A 29 -13.49 26.09 -18.74
CA GLY A 29 -14.36 27.28 -18.68
C GLY A 29 -13.78 28.47 -17.92
N VAL A 30 -12.45 28.53 -17.72
CA VAL A 30 -11.81 29.62 -16.97
C VAL A 30 -11.59 30.86 -17.85
N GLU A 31 -12.02 31.99 -17.31
CA GLU A 31 -11.68 33.32 -17.80
C GLU A 31 -10.56 33.92 -16.94
N PHE A 32 -9.42 34.20 -17.56
CA PHE A 32 -8.32 34.93 -16.95
C PHE A 32 -8.46 36.42 -17.26
N VAL A 33 -8.68 37.20 -16.20
CA VAL A 33 -8.73 38.68 -16.29
C VAL A 33 -7.40 39.23 -15.79
N PHE A 34 -6.69 39.94 -16.66
CA PHE A 34 -5.39 40.53 -16.40
C PHE A 34 -5.55 42.02 -16.15
N HIS A 35 -5.23 42.43 -14.92
CA HIS A 35 -5.22 43.83 -14.51
C HIS A 35 -3.81 44.41 -14.61
N ALA A 36 -3.65 45.49 -15.37
CA ALA A 36 -2.40 46.23 -15.48
C ALA A 36 -2.61 47.72 -15.19
N THR A 37 -1.83 48.27 -14.27
CA THR A 37 -1.96 49.68 -13.83
C THR A 37 -1.82 50.64 -15.01
N GLY A 38 -2.85 51.45 -15.24
CA GLY A 38 -2.89 52.44 -16.32
C GLY A 38 -3.43 51.92 -17.66
N TYR A 39 -3.89 50.66 -17.70
CA TYR A 39 -4.50 50.03 -18.88
C TYR A 39 -5.90 49.50 -18.56
N HIS A 40 -6.69 49.24 -19.61
CA HIS A 40 -7.92 48.48 -19.46
C HIS A 40 -7.61 47.00 -19.25
N ASP A 41 -8.50 46.32 -18.53
CA ASP A 41 -8.38 44.89 -18.28
C ASP A 41 -8.36 44.10 -19.59
N ALA A 42 -7.41 43.17 -19.68
CA ALA A 42 -7.34 42.21 -20.77
C ALA A 42 -7.95 40.89 -20.30
N VAL A 43 -8.69 40.22 -21.18
CA VAL A 43 -9.37 38.96 -20.86
C VAL A 43 -8.89 37.88 -21.80
N ALA A 44 -8.40 36.76 -21.26
CA ALA A 44 -8.14 35.54 -22.01
C ALA A 44 -9.10 34.44 -21.52
N LYS A 45 -9.75 33.78 -22.46
CA LYS A 45 -10.59 32.62 -22.18
C LYS A 45 -9.84 31.37 -22.59
N LEU A 46 -9.71 30.42 -21.66
CA LEU A 46 -9.29 29.07 -22.04
C LEU A 46 -10.55 28.34 -22.54
N ASP A 47 -10.75 28.36 -23.86
CA ASP A 47 -11.88 27.72 -24.51
C ASP A 47 -11.55 26.25 -24.78
N THR A 48 -11.80 25.39 -23.79
CA THR A 48 -11.75 23.94 -23.95
C THR A 48 -13.09 23.47 -24.50
N SER A 49 -13.36 23.73 -25.78
CA SER A 49 -14.61 23.32 -26.43
C SER A 49 -14.65 21.79 -26.62
N SER A 50 -15.69 21.17 -26.05
CA SER A 50 -16.09 19.75 -26.11
C SER A 50 -15.08 18.73 -25.57
N GLY A 51 -15.02 18.59 -24.25
CA GLY A 51 -14.52 17.35 -23.66
C GLY A 51 -15.46 16.19 -24.02
N ASP A 52 -14.92 14.98 -24.14
CA ASP A 52 -15.74 13.78 -24.26
C ASP A 52 -16.65 13.65 -23.03
N THR A 53 -17.83 13.02 -23.22
CA THR A 53 -18.75 12.80 -22.09
C THR A 53 -18.15 11.73 -21.16
N PRO A 54 -17.93 12.05 -19.87
CA PRO A 54 -17.45 11.07 -18.89
C PRO A 54 -18.52 9.98 -18.65
N PRO A 55 -18.13 8.80 -18.15
CA PRO A 55 -19.09 7.80 -17.71
C PRO A 55 -19.94 8.32 -16.55
N GLU A 56 -21.18 7.83 -16.45
CA GLU A 56 -22.05 8.12 -15.30
C GLU A 56 -21.51 7.41 -14.06
N LEU A 57 -21.46 8.13 -12.95
CA LEU A 57 -20.99 7.64 -11.66
C LEU A 57 -22.17 7.15 -10.81
N SER A 58 -21.97 6.04 -10.12
CA SER A 58 -22.92 5.47 -9.16
C SER A 58 -22.31 5.46 -7.75
N PRO A 59 -23.03 5.97 -6.74
CA PRO A 59 -22.54 5.94 -5.37
C PRO A 59 -22.50 4.51 -4.82
N ASP A 60 -21.66 4.28 -3.82
CA ASP A 60 -21.70 3.04 -3.05
C ASP A 60 -22.93 3.03 -2.14
N THR A 61 -23.69 1.94 -2.19
CA THR A 61 -24.93 1.75 -1.41
C THR A 61 -24.92 0.45 -0.60
N THR A 62 -23.80 -0.28 -0.59
CA THR A 62 -23.72 -1.61 0.03
C THR A 62 -23.05 -1.58 1.40
N ASN A 63 -21.80 -1.12 1.47
CA ASN A 63 -21.02 -0.98 2.69
C ASN A 63 -20.50 0.46 2.83
N ASN A 64 -21.40 1.43 2.70
CA ASN A 64 -21.06 2.84 2.72
C ASN A 64 -20.92 3.41 4.15
N TYR A 65 -20.41 2.64 5.11
CA TYR A 65 -20.06 3.14 6.44
C TYR A 65 -18.64 3.72 6.43
N ARG A 66 -18.38 4.63 7.38
CA ARG A 66 -17.11 5.38 7.41
C ARG A 66 -15.87 4.50 7.58
N ASP A 67 -16.00 3.33 8.18
CA ASP A 67 -14.93 2.37 8.44
C ASP A 67 -14.70 1.37 7.29
N TYR A 68 -15.48 1.43 6.21
CA TYR A 68 -15.29 0.63 5.00
C TYR A 68 -14.69 1.48 3.86
N PRO A 69 -13.91 0.86 2.95
CA PRO A 69 -13.58 1.49 1.68
C PRO A 69 -14.85 1.83 0.90
N ILE A 70 -14.87 2.99 0.26
CA ILE A 70 -16.04 3.47 -0.48
C ILE A 70 -15.78 3.32 -1.98
N ALA A 71 -16.60 2.53 -2.67
CA ALA A 71 -16.40 2.21 -4.09
C ALA A 71 -17.42 2.92 -5.00
N ILE A 72 -16.99 4.00 -5.64
CA ILE A 72 -17.77 4.67 -6.68
C ILE A 72 -17.67 3.86 -7.97
N SER A 73 -18.81 3.41 -8.49
CA SER A 73 -18.85 2.56 -9.68
C SER A 73 -19.19 3.35 -10.94
N TYR A 74 -18.69 2.93 -12.09
CA TYR A 74 -18.98 3.57 -13.38
C TYR A 74 -18.87 2.57 -14.55
N GLU A 75 -19.49 2.87 -15.70
CA GLU A 75 -19.34 2.03 -16.90
C GLU A 75 -17.89 2.07 -17.39
N LYS A 76 -17.28 0.89 -17.57
CA LYS A 76 -15.85 0.76 -17.89
C LYS A 76 -15.45 1.66 -19.07
N ASN A 77 -14.59 2.63 -18.78
CA ASN A 77 -14.01 3.55 -19.75
C ASN A 77 -12.53 3.78 -19.40
N ASP A 78 -11.65 3.01 -20.03
CA ASP A 78 -10.21 3.03 -19.73
C ASP A 78 -9.57 4.37 -20.18
N GLY A 79 -10.10 5.01 -21.23
CA GLY A 79 -9.63 6.31 -21.70
C GLY A 79 -9.92 7.42 -20.68
N TRP A 80 -11.11 7.42 -20.09
CA TRP A 80 -11.48 8.35 -19.04
C TRP A 80 -10.68 8.10 -17.76
N LEU A 81 -10.59 6.84 -17.31
CA LEU A 81 -9.87 6.45 -16.10
C LEU A 81 -8.39 6.87 -16.13
N ASN A 82 -7.70 6.63 -17.25
CA ASN A 82 -6.28 6.98 -17.42
C ASN A 82 -6.05 8.48 -17.58
N SER A 83 -7.10 9.25 -17.87
CA SER A 83 -7.04 10.70 -18.02
C SER A 83 -7.47 11.44 -16.76
N ILE A 84 -7.87 10.77 -15.66
CA ILE A 84 -8.19 11.45 -14.40
C ILE A 84 -6.94 12.22 -13.93
N GLU A 85 -7.10 13.51 -13.66
CA GLU A 85 -6.03 14.40 -13.21
C GLU A 85 -6.27 14.90 -11.79
N ALA A 86 -7.54 15.01 -11.37
CA ALA A 86 -7.88 15.38 -10.01
C ALA A 86 -9.22 14.81 -9.54
N ILE A 87 -9.29 14.58 -8.22
CA ILE A 87 -10.52 14.23 -7.51
C ILE A 87 -10.70 15.23 -6.37
N GLN A 88 -11.91 15.77 -6.25
CA GLN A 88 -12.29 16.72 -5.22
C GLN A 88 -13.46 16.17 -4.40
N TYR A 89 -13.36 16.32 -3.07
CA TYR A 89 -14.45 16.01 -2.15
C TYR A 89 -14.98 17.30 -1.51
N THR A 90 -16.29 17.47 -1.50
CA THR A 90 -16.98 18.55 -0.79
C THR A 90 -17.97 17.97 0.20
N ASP A 91 -18.10 18.59 1.37
CA ASP A 91 -19.14 18.21 2.32
C ASP A 91 -20.54 18.69 1.82
N PRO A 92 -21.64 18.37 2.54
CA PRO A 92 -22.98 18.75 2.09
C PRO A 92 -23.22 20.27 2.06
N SER A 93 -22.36 21.07 2.69
CA SER A 93 -22.42 22.54 2.63
C SER A 93 -21.73 23.11 1.37
N GLY A 94 -21.05 22.26 0.61
CA GLY A 94 -20.26 22.65 -0.55
C GLY A 94 -18.88 23.21 -0.18
N GLU A 95 -18.49 23.12 1.10
CA GLU A 95 -17.14 23.48 1.52
C GLU A 95 -16.15 22.43 0.98
N VAL A 96 -15.14 22.91 0.26
CA VAL A 96 -14.07 22.05 -0.24
C VAL A 96 -13.27 21.58 0.96
N GLN A 97 -13.46 20.30 1.30
CA GLN A 97 -12.70 19.69 2.37
C GLN A 97 -11.26 19.47 1.88
N ARG A 98 -10.31 19.57 2.82
CA ARG A 98 -8.87 19.89 2.69
C ARG A 98 -7.99 18.98 1.80
N ARG A 99 -8.54 18.31 0.79
CA ARG A 99 -7.92 17.29 -0.04
C ARG A 99 -8.43 17.40 -1.49
N SER A 100 -7.96 18.42 -2.20
CA SER A 100 -7.93 18.35 -3.67
C SER A 100 -6.78 17.43 -4.04
N TRP A 101 -7.10 16.23 -4.50
CA TRP A 101 -6.13 15.23 -4.86
C TRP A 101 -5.75 15.42 -6.33
N SER A 102 -4.52 15.82 -6.65
CA SER A 102 -3.99 15.57 -8.01
C SER A 102 -3.74 14.07 -8.16
N VAL A 103 -3.86 13.46 -9.34
CA VAL A 103 -3.66 12.00 -9.53
C VAL A 103 -2.22 11.51 -9.23
N LEU A 104 -1.35 12.40 -8.74
CA LEU A 104 -0.16 12.06 -7.94
C LEU A 104 -0.48 11.73 -6.47
N VAL A 105 -1.74 11.48 -6.14
CA VAL A 105 -2.18 11.06 -4.81
C VAL A 105 -2.07 9.56 -4.80
N SER A 106 -0.92 9.14 -4.26
CA SER A 106 -0.51 7.78 -4.03
C SER A 106 -1.69 6.82 -3.83
N GLU A 107 -1.55 5.59 -4.31
CA GLU A 107 -2.37 4.38 -4.06
C GLU A 107 -2.73 4.16 -2.56
N ARG A 108 -2.21 5.01 -1.67
CA ARG A 108 -2.55 5.13 -0.26
C ARG A 108 -3.89 5.77 0.07
N ILE A 109 -4.59 6.45 -0.83
CA ILE A 109 -5.87 7.12 -0.51
C ILE A 109 -6.98 6.72 -1.47
N VAL A 110 -6.71 6.76 -2.78
CA VAL A 110 -7.66 6.37 -3.81
C VAL A 110 -7.00 5.36 -4.73
N GLN A 111 -7.70 4.26 -4.98
CA GLN A 111 -7.30 3.25 -5.95
C GLN A 111 -8.23 3.35 -7.17
N LEU A 112 -7.62 3.47 -8.35
CA LEU A 112 -8.31 3.52 -9.62
C LEU A 112 -8.31 2.13 -10.24
N GLU A 113 -9.49 1.54 -10.40
CA GLU A 113 -9.68 0.23 -11.02
C GLU A 113 -10.62 0.35 -12.22
N PRO A 114 -10.51 -0.51 -13.24
CA PRO A 114 -11.49 -0.55 -14.32
C PRO A 114 -12.93 -0.68 -13.81
N GLY A 115 -13.70 0.41 -13.91
CA GLY A 115 -15.10 0.49 -13.49
C GLY A 115 -15.33 0.87 -12.03
N LYS A 116 -14.27 1.13 -11.24
CA LYS A 116 -14.38 1.57 -9.85
C LYS A 116 -13.33 2.62 -9.45
N ILE A 117 -13.75 3.58 -8.63
CA ILE A 117 -12.87 4.48 -7.90
C ILE A 117 -13.06 4.15 -6.42
N ILE A 118 -12.02 3.61 -5.78
CA ILE A 118 -12.08 3.10 -4.41
C ILE A 118 -11.34 4.06 -3.48
N PHE A 119 -12.07 4.69 -2.58
CA PHE A 119 -11.51 5.49 -1.50
C PHE A 119 -11.22 4.60 -0.31
N ARG A 120 -10.05 4.77 0.33
CA ARG A 120 -9.77 4.06 1.58
C ARG A 120 -10.76 4.46 2.67
N SER A 121 -10.94 3.54 3.62
CA SER A 121 -11.76 3.74 4.82
C SER A 121 -11.41 5.06 5.53
N GLY A 122 -12.43 5.81 5.93
CA GLY A 122 -12.30 7.08 6.64
C GLY A 122 -11.88 8.29 5.81
N GLU A 123 -11.54 8.14 4.52
CA GLU A 123 -10.97 9.22 3.71
C GLU A 123 -12.00 10.26 3.25
N ILE A 124 -13.26 9.86 3.12
CA ILE A 124 -14.39 10.72 2.72
C ILE A 124 -15.56 10.61 3.71
N GLY A 125 -16.38 11.65 3.77
CA GLY A 125 -17.66 11.66 4.48
C GLY A 125 -18.83 11.78 3.50
N THR A 126 -20.04 12.01 4.02
CA THR A 126 -21.20 12.31 3.19
C THR A 126 -20.97 13.60 2.41
N GLY A 127 -21.11 13.58 1.08
CA GLY A 127 -20.81 14.76 0.26
C GLY A 127 -20.69 14.48 -1.23
N ASN A 128 -20.25 15.48 -2.01
CA ASN A 128 -20.02 15.31 -3.45
C ASN A 128 -18.57 14.95 -3.73
N ILE A 129 -18.38 14.03 -4.67
CA ILE A 129 -17.10 13.67 -5.25
C ILE A 129 -17.12 14.17 -6.70
N ILE A 130 -16.18 15.04 -7.04
CA ILE A 130 -16.05 15.64 -8.37
C ILE A 130 -14.76 15.12 -9.01
N ILE A 131 -14.87 14.57 -10.21
CA ILE A 131 -13.76 13.99 -10.96
C ILE A 131 -13.43 14.90 -12.15
N TYR A 132 -12.16 15.27 -12.23
CA TYR A 132 -11.59 16.03 -13.35
C TYR A 132 -10.69 15.09 -14.14
N ALA A 133 -11.02 14.89 -15.41
CA ALA A 133 -10.22 14.11 -16.34
C ALA A 133 -9.87 14.94 -17.57
N ASN A 134 -8.61 14.87 -18.00
CA ASN A 134 -8.12 15.62 -19.15
C ASN A 134 -8.88 15.21 -20.41
N GLY A 135 -9.41 16.20 -21.13
CA GLY A 135 -10.20 15.97 -22.33
C GLY A 135 -11.64 15.51 -22.07
N TYR A 136 -12.12 15.49 -20.81
CA TYR A 136 -13.51 15.17 -20.46
C TYR A 136 -14.19 16.32 -19.71
N GLU A 137 -15.52 16.40 -19.81
CA GLU A 137 -16.30 17.25 -18.91
C GLU A 137 -16.17 16.76 -17.45
N PRO A 138 -16.17 17.65 -16.44
CA PRO A 138 -16.21 17.23 -15.04
C PRO A 138 -17.47 16.41 -14.75
N THR A 139 -17.33 15.36 -13.96
CA THR A 139 -18.46 14.54 -13.50
C THR A 139 -18.50 14.48 -11.98
N GLU A 140 -19.69 14.37 -11.42
CA GLU A 140 -19.91 14.37 -9.97
C GLU A 140 -20.82 13.25 -9.52
N VAL A 141 -20.63 12.80 -8.29
CA VAL A 141 -21.51 11.86 -7.59
C VAL A 141 -21.69 12.29 -6.14
N TYR A 142 -22.92 12.22 -5.65
CA TYR A 142 -23.21 12.41 -4.24
C TYR A 142 -23.11 11.07 -3.51
N GLN A 143 -22.18 10.97 -2.57
CA GLN A 143 -21.99 9.80 -1.73
C GLN A 143 -22.59 10.06 -0.35
N GLU A 144 -23.54 9.22 0.06
CA GLU A 144 -24.02 9.18 1.44
C GLU A 144 -23.15 8.21 2.24
N ILE A 145 -22.64 8.62 3.40
CA ILE A 145 -21.95 7.74 4.34
C ILE A 145 -22.89 7.45 5.50
N GLN A 146 -23.16 6.17 5.72
CA GLN A 146 -23.99 5.73 6.84
C GLN A 146 -23.27 5.94 8.16
N THR A 147 -24.04 6.35 9.17
CA THR A 147 -23.62 6.38 10.56
C THR A 147 -24.11 5.13 11.26
N TYR A 148 -23.27 4.57 12.11
CA TYR A 148 -23.72 3.57 13.08
C TYR A 148 -24.78 4.18 14.00
N THR A 149 -25.77 3.37 14.38
CA THR A 149 -26.77 3.72 15.39
C THR A 149 -26.67 2.72 16.54
N SER A 150 -27.07 3.13 17.74
CA SER A 150 -27.09 2.26 18.92
C SER A 150 -27.85 0.95 18.68
N SER A 151 -29.01 1.02 18.01
CA SER A 151 -29.81 -0.15 17.63
C SER A 151 -29.05 -1.07 16.69
N TYR A 152 -28.43 -0.54 15.64
CA TYR A 152 -27.72 -1.34 14.66
C TYR A 152 -26.48 -2.02 15.26
N VAL A 153 -25.71 -1.30 16.08
CA VAL A 153 -24.56 -1.90 16.79
C VAL A 153 -25.03 -2.94 17.80
N SER A 154 -26.17 -2.75 18.46
CA SER A 154 -26.76 -3.78 19.34
C SER A 154 -27.10 -5.06 18.56
N ASP A 155 -27.71 -4.94 17.38
CA ASP A 155 -28.01 -6.08 16.52
C ASP A 155 -26.74 -6.81 16.05
N MET A 156 -25.66 -6.06 15.76
CA MET A 156 -24.35 -6.62 15.42
C MET A 156 -23.76 -7.42 16.60
N ILE A 157 -23.77 -6.86 17.82
CA ILE A 157 -23.28 -7.54 19.03
C ILE A 157 -24.11 -8.80 19.32
N GLU A 158 -25.43 -8.74 19.14
CA GLU A 158 -26.32 -9.88 19.34
C GLU A 158 -26.06 -11.00 18.33
N SER A 159 -25.64 -10.65 17.11
CA SER A 159 -25.32 -11.59 16.03
C SER A 159 -23.99 -12.31 16.22
N LEU A 160 -23.05 -11.75 16.99
CA LEU A 160 -21.79 -12.42 17.32
C LEU A 160 -22.05 -13.79 17.99
N PRO A 161 -21.18 -14.79 17.80
CA PRO A 161 -21.28 -16.05 18.53
C PRO A 161 -21.29 -15.84 20.06
N ASP A 162 -21.84 -16.81 20.78
CA ASP A 162 -21.69 -16.85 22.24
C ASP A 162 -20.21 -17.01 22.60
N VAL A 163 -19.79 -16.43 23.72
CA VAL A 163 -18.37 -16.32 24.14
C VAL A 163 -17.68 -17.69 24.17
N GLU A 164 -18.37 -18.75 24.58
CA GLU A 164 -17.84 -20.12 24.59
C GLU A 164 -17.61 -20.73 23.20
N ASN A 165 -18.24 -20.19 22.18
CA ASN A 165 -18.18 -20.65 20.79
C ASN A 165 -17.30 -19.77 19.91
N ILE A 166 -16.80 -18.64 20.43
CA ILE A 166 -15.85 -17.78 19.71
C ILE A 166 -14.59 -18.57 19.37
N ILE A 167 -14.23 -18.51 18.09
CA ILE A 167 -13.01 -19.07 17.51
C ILE A 167 -12.21 -17.98 16.80
N LEU A 168 -11.00 -18.31 16.34
CA LEU A 168 -10.14 -17.33 15.69
C LEU A 168 -10.72 -16.77 14.39
N ASP A 169 -11.48 -17.58 13.64
CA ASP A 169 -12.13 -17.15 12.40
C ASP A 169 -13.16 -16.02 12.62
N ASP A 170 -13.68 -15.86 13.83
CA ASP A 170 -14.64 -14.81 14.19
C ASP A 170 -13.95 -13.44 14.42
N GLN A 171 -12.61 -13.40 14.43
CA GLN A 171 -11.83 -12.19 14.77
C GLN A 171 -12.21 -10.97 13.92
N ASP A 172 -12.33 -11.14 12.60
CA ASP A 172 -12.65 -10.03 11.69
C ASP A 172 -14.05 -9.47 11.97
N GLU A 173 -15.02 -10.33 12.31
CA GLU A 173 -16.37 -9.92 12.67
C GLU A 173 -16.37 -9.18 14.02
N VAL A 174 -15.71 -9.73 15.04
CA VAL A 174 -15.56 -9.09 16.35
C VAL A 174 -14.92 -7.70 16.22
N ASN A 175 -13.84 -7.58 15.44
CA ASN A 175 -13.15 -6.31 15.19
C ASN A 175 -14.01 -5.29 14.44
N SER A 176 -14.86 -5.76 13.50
CA SER A 176 -15.85 -4.91 12.83
C SER A 176 -16.87 -4.37 13.83
N VAL A 177 -17.38 -5.20 14.74
CA VAL A 177 -18.30 -4.74 15.80
C VAL A 177 -17.63 -3.76 16.76
N ILE A 178 -16.38 -4.01 17.16
CA ILE A 178 -15.60 -3.08 18.00
C ILE A 178 -15.43 -1.73 17.31
N SER A 179 -15.09 -1.74 16.02
CA SER A 179 -14.96 -0.52 15.21
C SER A 179 -16.28 0.25 15.16
N ALA A 180 -17.38 -0.43 14.83
CA ALA A 180 -18.72 0.14 14.79
C ALA A 180 -19.14 0.77 16.13
N PHE A 181 -18.87 0.08 17.24
CA PHE A 181 -19.12 0.59 18.59
C PHE A 181 -18.28 1.84 18.90
N ASN A 182 -17.00 1.85 18.53
CA ASN A 182 -16.12 2.99 18.77
C ASN A 182 -16.52 4.24 17.98
N TYR A 183 -17.20 4.08 16.83
CA TYR A 183 -17.73 5.19 16.03
C TYR A 183 -19.03 5.78 16.57
N LEU A 184 -19.73 5.12 17.50
CA LEU A 184 -20.91 5.68 18.14
C LEU A 184 -20.56 6.94 18.93
N THR A 185 -21.50 7.88 18.99
CA THR A 185 -21.41 9.00 19.94
C THR A 185 -21.55 8.49 21.37
N GLU A 186 -21.06 9.25 22.35
CA GLU A 186 -21.17 8.86 23.77
C GLU A 186 -22.62 8.65 24.21
N GLN A 187 -23.57 9.45 23.69
CA GLN A 187 -24.99 9.28 23.95
C GLN A 187 -25.53 7.96 23.37
N GLU A 188 -25.10 7.57 22.17
CA GLU A 188 -25.52 6.30 21.57
C GLU A 188 -24.88 5.10 22.26
N LYS A 189 -23.66 5.22 22.78
CA LYS A 189 -23.03 4.17 23.60
C LYS A 189 -23.81 3.93 24.90
N GLU A 190 -24.35 4.98 25.52
CA GLU A 190 -25.22 4.87 26.71
C GLU A 190 -26.54 4.13 26.42
N GLU A 191 -26.96 4.05 25.16
CA GLU A 191 -28.16 3.31 24.75
C GLU A 191 -27.89 1.81 24.54
N ILE A 192 -26.62 1.38 24.46
CA ILE A 192 -26.27 -0.04 24.37
C ILE A 192 -26.51 -0.70 25.73
N SER A 193 -27.21 -1.84 25.71
CA SER A 193 -27.56 -2.54 26.96
C SER A 193 -26.32 -3.08 27.68
N ASP A 194 -26.36 -3.13 29.02
CA ASP A 194 -25.30 -3.73 29.85
C ASP A 194 -24.96 -5.18 29.41
N SER A 195 -25.96 -5.92 28.93
CA SER A 195 -25.78 -7.29 28.42
C SER A 195 -24.96 -7.31 27.14
N ASN A 196 -25.22 -6.39 26.20
CA ASN A 196 -24.47 -6.29 24.95
C ASN A 196 -23.05 -5.77 25.20
N LEU A 197 -22.87 -4.78 26.08
CA LEU A 197 -21.54 -4.34 26.50
C LEU A 197 -20.73 -5.49 27.12
N SER A 198 -21.34 -6.24 28.05
CA SER A 198 -20.68 -7.40 28.68
C SER A 198 -20.33 -8.50 27.67
N LYS A 199 -21.18 -8.72 26.66
CA LYS A 199 -20.90 -9.69 25.58
C LYS A 199 -19.74 -9.20 24.72
N LEU A 200 -19.75 -7.93 24.30
CA LEU A 200 -18.70 -7.34 23.45
C LEU A 200 -17.33 -7.38 24.14
N ASP A 201 -17.27 -7.00 25.42
CA ASP A 201 -16.04 -7.10 26.21
C ASP A 201 -15.55 -8.56 26.31
N ALA A 202 -16.46 -9.49 26.60
CA ALA A 202 -16.10 -10.90 26.75
C ALA A 202 -15.61 -11.54 25.45
N VAL A 203 -16.21 -11.24 24.29
CA VAL A 203 -15.74 -11.75 22.99
C VAL A 203 -14.43 -11.07 22.56
N LYS A 204 -14.23 -9.78 22.88
CA LYS A 204 -12.98 -9.05 22.64
C LYS A 204 -11.82 -9.75 23.37
N ASP A 205 -11.98 -9.99 24.67
CA ASP A 205 -10.98 -10.65 25.50
C ASP A 205 -10.74 -12.09 25.05
N LYS A 206 -11.81 -12.79 24.63
CA LYS A 206 -11.72 -14.18 24.18
C LYS A 206 -10.86 -14.36 22.94
N ILE A 207 -10.88 -13.43 21.98
CA ILE A 207 -9.99 -13.47 20.81
C ILE A 207 -8.52 -13.35 21.24
N ALA A 208 -8.20 -12.41 22.13
CA ALA A 208 -6.85 -12.27 22.65
C ALA A 208 -6.39 -13.53 23.41
N ASP A 209 -7.26 -14.10 24.25
CA ASP A 209 -6.99 -15.36 24.97
C ASP A 209 -6.71 -16.55 24.03
N ILE A 210 -7.43 -16.64 22.89
CA ILE A 210 -7.19 -17.67 21.89
C ILE A 210 -5.79 -17.53 21.29
N ILE A 211 -5.39 -16.30 20.94
CA ILE A 211 -4.06 -15.99 20.40
C ILE A 211 -2.98 -16.30 21.45
N VAL A 212 -3.18 -15.92 22.72
CA VAL A 212 -2.29 -16.27 23.84
C VAL A 212 -2.14 -17.78 23.98
N SER A 213 -3.22 -18.55 23.89
CA SER A 213 -3.14 -20.02 23.94
C SER A 213 -2.29 -20.57 22.80
N LYS A 214 -2.54 -20.11 21.56
CA LYS A 214 -1.78 -20.53 20.38
C LYS A 214 -0.29 -20.18 20.50
N ILE A 215 0.04 -18.97 20.94
CA ILE A 215 1.43 -18.55 21.20
C ILE A 215 2.07 -19.46 22.26
N ASN A 216 1.35 -19.79 23.33
CA ASN A 216 1.87 -20.67 24.38
C ASN A 216 2.08 -22.11 23.90
N ASP A 217 1.23 -22.60 23.01
CA ASP A 217 1.29 -23.93 22.41
C ASP A 217 2.41 -24.07 21.38
N LEU A 218 2.94 -22.95 20.84
CA LEU A 218 4.11 -22.99 19.96
C LEU A 218 5.29 -23.74 20.62
N PRO A 219 6.01 -24.60 19.85
CA PRO A 219 7.21 -25.27 20.32
C PRO A 219 8.23 -24.30 20.91
N ALA A 220 9.13 -24.83 21.76
CA ALA A 220 10.28 -24.05 22.19
C ALA A 220 11.15 -23.70 20.97
N LEU A 221 11.84 -22.54 21.01
CA LEU A 221 12.60 -22.03 19.85
C LEU A 221 13.62 -23.03 19.28
N GLN A 222 14.24 -23.83 20.14
CA GLN A 222 15.22 -24.86 19.75
C GLN A 222 14.58 -26.09 19.09
N ASP A 223 13.28 -26.30 19.30
CA ASP A 223 12.50 -27.43 18.80
C ASP A 223 11.60 -27.02 17.61
N LEU A 224 11.55 -25.72 17.27
CA LEU A 224 10.87 -25.22 16.07
C LEU A 224 11.52 -25.79 14.80
N THR A 225 10.66 -26.06 13.83
CA THR A 225 11.02 -26.56 12.51
C THR A 225 10.30 -25.78 11.42
N LEU A 226 10.71 -25.94 10.16
CA LEU A 226 9.97 -25.39 9.02
C LEU A 226 8.55 -25.96 8.88
N GLY A 227 8.24 -27.08 9.53
CA GLY A 227 6.88 -27.62 9.61
C GLY A 227 5.93 -26.74 10.44
N ASP A 228 6.47 -25.95 11.38
CA ASP A 228 5.71 -25.05 12.25
C ASP A 228 5.51 -23.66 11.61
N LYS A 229 6.14 -23.41 10.45
CA LYS A 229 6.13 -22.14 9.72
C LYS A 229 4.71 -21.59 9.54
N SER A 230 3.77 -22.41 9.08
CA SER A 230 2.40 -21.94 8.81
C SER A 230 1.68 -21.51 10.08
N GLU A 231 1.84 -22.26 11.18
CA GLU A 231 1.19 -21.93 12.45
C GLU A 231 1.76 -20.64 13.05
N VAL A 232 3.08 -20.43 12.97
CA VAL A 232 3.72 -19.18 13.41
C VAL A 232 3.19 -17.97 12.63
N TYR A 233 3.10 -18.05 11.30
CA TYR A 233 2.58 -16.95 10.49
C TYR A 233 1.06 -16.75 10.60
N GLU A 234 0.28 -17.81 10.85
CA GLU A 234 -1.15 -17.68 11.17
C GLU A 234 -1.36 -16.91 12.47
N ILE A 235 -0.54 -17.18 13.48
CA ILE A 235 -0.57 -16.46 14.77
C ILE A 235 -0.15 -15.00 14.58
N ASP A 236 0.94 -14.75 13.85
CA ASP A 236 1.42 -13.40 13.52
C ASP A 236 0.34 -12.57 12.81
N SER A 237 -0.26 -13.14 11.76
CA SER A 237 -1.36 -12.48 11.04
C SER A 237 -2.59 -12.23 11.90
N ALA A 238 -2.88 -13.10 12.87
CA ALA A 238 -3.96 -12.88 13.82
C ALA A 238 -3.60 -11.81 14.86
N TYR A 239 -2.33 -11.74 15.28
CA TYR A 239 -1.84 -10.72 16.18
C TYR A 239 -1.92 -9.32 15.53
N ASP A 240 -1.50 -9.18 14.28
CA ASP A 240 -1.56 -7.92 13.50
C ASP A 240 -2.98 -7.34 13.34
N LYS A 241 -4.01 -8.18 13.54
CA LYS A 241 -5.41 -7.79 13.49
C LYS A 241 -5.95 -7.37 14.85
N LEU A 242 -5.19 -7.47 15.94
CA LEU A 242 -5.66 -7.09 17.25
C LEU A 242 -5.87 -5.58 17.35
N THR A 243 -6.83 -5.20 18.17
CA THR A 243 -6.94 -3.82 18.66
C THR A 243 -5.95 -3.59 19.80
N ASN A 244 -5.58 -2.33 20.07
CA ASN A 244 -4.64 -2.00 21.16
C ASN A 244 -5.04 -2.62 22.50
N ASP A 245 -6.34 -2.62 22.84
CA ASP A 245 -6.84 -3.23 24.07
C ASP A 245 -6.63 -4.75 24.12
N GLN A 246 -6.68 -5.42 22.97
CA GLN A 246 -6.43 -6.86 22.86
C GLN A 246 -4.94 -7.18 22.89
N GLU A 247 -4.09 -6.34 22.28
CA GLU A 247 -2.63 -6.46 22.38
C GLU A 247 -2.17 -6.37 23.85
N ASP A 248 -2.78 -5.48 24.64
CA ASP A 248 -2.53 -5.36 26.09
C ASP A 248 -2.80 -6.69 26.85
N ILE A 249 -3.80 -7.46 26.41
CA ILE A 249 -4.12 -8.78 26.98
C ILE A 249 -3.08 -9.82 26.59
N VAL A 250 -2.62 -9.80 25.33
CA VAL A 250 -1.56 -10.72 24.88
C VAL A 250 -0.27 -10.48 25.68
N GLY A 251 0.08 -9.21 25.86
CA GLY A 251 1.19 -8.77 26.69
C GLY A 251 2.57 -9.06 26.10
N GLU A 252 3.56 -8.32 26.58
CA GLU A 252 4.92 -8.27 26.02
C GLU A 252 5.63 -9.63 25.96
N GLN A 253 5.35 -10.55 26.91
CA GLN A 253 6.02 -11.85 26.94
C GLN A 253 5.56 -12.77 25.79
N ASN A 254 4.27 -12.76 25.48
CA ASN A 254 3.75 -13.56 24.37
C ASN A 254 4.15 -12.93 23.03
N GLN A 255 4.14 -11.59 22.95
CA GLN A 255 4.67 -10.87 21.79
C GLN A 255 6.14 -11.21 21.53
N ASP A 256 7.03 -11.11 22.52
CA ASP A 256 8.46 -11.48 22.37
C ASP A 256 8.63 -12.97 22.00
N LYS A 257 7.79 -13.88 22.53
CA LYS A 257 7.80 -15.29 22.11
C LYS A 257 7.44 -15.45 20.63
N MET A 258 6.41 -14.75 20.16
CA MET A 258 5.96 -14.78 18.77
C MET A 258 7.06 -14.23 17.85
N ASP A 259 7.61 -13.05 18.16
CA ASP A 259 8.66 -12.39 17.38
C ASP A 259 9.90 -13.27 17.20
N ARG A 260 10.34 -13.89 18.31
CA ARG A 260 11.46 -14.83 18.28
C ARG A 260 11.14 -16.10 17.50
N SER A 261 9.88 -16.54 17.52
CA SER A 261 9.44 -17.70 16.74
C SER A 261 9.49 -17.39 15.25
N ILE A 262 8.99 -16.22 14.83
CA ILE A 262 9.08 -15.73 13.44
C ILE A 262 10.55 -15.63 13.02
N ALA A 263 11.39 -15.01 13.85
CA ALA A 263 12.82 -14.91 13.56
C ALA A 263 13.50 -16.27 13.44
N ARG A 264 13.16 -17.23 14.31
CA ARG A 264 13.70 -18.58 14.23
C ARG A 264 13.27 -19.30 12.96
N ILE A 265 12.02 -19.10 12.51
CA ILE A 265 11.57 -19.63 11.21
C ILE A 265 12.40 -19.04 10.07
N VAL A 266 12.68 -17.73 10.07
CA VAL A 266 13.55 -17.10 9.06
C VAL A 266 14.97 -17.67 9.12
N GLU A 267 15.53 -17.88 10.31
CA GLU A 267 16.84 -18.54 10.44
C GLU A 267 16.83 -19.96 9.87
N LEU A 268 15.81 -20.75 10.18
CA LEU A 268 15.65 -22.10 9.64
C LEU A 268 15.53 -22.10 8.10
N MET A 269 14.88 -21.09 7.51
CA MET A 269 14.82 -20.92 6.06
C MET A 269 16.21 -20.64 5.46
N ILE A 270 17.02 -19.82 6.15
CA ILE A 270 18.41 -19.56 5.74
C ILE A 270 19.28 -20.82 5.92
N GLU A 271 19.08 -21.59 6.99
CA GLU A 271 19.79 -22.84 7.27
C GLU A 271 19.47 -23.95 6.23
N GLU A 272 18.29 -23.92 5.61
CA GLU A 272 17.87 -24.86 4.56
C GLU A 272 18.47 -24.52 3.17
N LEU A 273 19.06 -23.33 3.00
CA LEU A 273 19.70 -22.96 1.74
C LEU A 273 20.89 -23.88 1.44
N LEU A 274 21.02 -24.25 0.16
CA LEU A 274 22.18 -25.00 -0.31
C LEU A 274 23.46 -24.17 -0.16
N PRO A 275 24.63 -24.82 -0.01
CA PRO A 275 25.92 -24.14 -0.07
C PRO A 275 26.04 -23.29 -1.34
N ILE A 276 26.68 -22.12 -1.24
CA ILE A 276 26.79 -21.13 -2.34
C ILE A 276 27.31 -21.76 -3.65
N ASP A 277 28.27 -22.68 -3.55
CA ASP A 277 28.89 -23.33 -4.71
C ASP A 277 27.97 -24.37 -5.40
N ASP A 278 26.94 -24.85 -4.70
CA ASP A 278 25.98 -25.84 -5.20
C ASP A 278 24.70 -25.20 -5.76
N LEU A 279 24.54 -23.88 -5.60
CA LEU A 279 23.37 -23.13 -6.05
C LEU A 279 23.23 -23.09 -7.57
N THR A 280 21.98 -23.14 -8.04
CA THR A 280 21.59 -23.03 -9.44
C THR A 280 20.41 -22.07 -9.62
N LEU A 281 20.10 -21.69 -10.87
CA LEU A 281 18.92 -20.86 -11.16
C LEU A 281 17.59 -21.51 -10.74
N ALA A 282 17.54 -22.81 -10.48
CA ALA A 282 16.35 -23.49 -9.97
C ALA A 282 16.04 -23.10 -8.51
N ASP A 283 17.05 -22.66 -7.76
CA ASP A 283 16.95 -22.32 -6.33
C ASP A 283 16.47 -20.87 -6.10
N GLN A 284 16.31 -20.09 -7.17
CA GLN A 284 15.91 -18.69 -7.12
C GLN A 284 14.62 -18.47 -6.32
N ALA A 285 13.63 -19.37 -6.47
CA ALA A 285 12.34 -19.23 -5.79
C ALA A 285 12.49 -19.31 -4.27
N LEU A 286 13.28 -20.27 -3.78
CA LEU A 286 13.55 -20.46 -2.35
C LEU A 286 14.35 -19.28 -1.76
N ILE A 287 15.36 -18.80 -2.49
CA ILE A 287 16.16 -17.65 -2.07
C ILE A 287 15.31 -16.38 -2.01
N ASN A 288 14.45 -16.15 -3.00
CA ASN A 288 13.55 -15.00 -3.00
C ASN A 288 12.54 -15.06 -1.85
N GLU A 289 11.96 -16.24 -1.59
CA GLU A 289 11.04 -16.43 -0.47
C GLU A 289 11.75 -16.16 0.87
N THR A 290 12.99 -16.63 1.03
CA THR A 290 13.79 -16.42 2.23
C THR A 290 14.21 -14.96 2.39
N ALA A 291 14.59 -14.30 1.30
CA ALA A 291 14.92 -12.87 1.28
C ALA A 291 13.71 -12.01 1.68
N ALA A 292 12.54 -12.29 1.11
CA ALA A 292 11.31 -11.60 1.47
C ALA A 292 10.95 -11.79 2.95
N ALA A 293 11.01 -13.02 3.47
CA ALA A 293 10.73 -13.31 4.87
C ALA A 293 11.71 -12.58 5.82
N TYR A 294 12.99 -12.49 5.44
CA TYR A 294 13.98 -11.72 6.20
C TYR A 294 13.72 -10.20 6.14
N ASP A 295 13.39 -9.66 4.98
CA ASP A 295 13.13 -8.23 4.82
C ASP A 295 11.85 -7.81 5.57
N ASP A 296 10.81 -8.65 5.59
CA ASP A 296 9.60 -8.44 6.41
C ASP A 296 9.94 -8.44 7.91
N LEU A 297 10.68 -9.44 8.39
CA LEU A 297 11.16 -9.49 9.78
C LEU A 297 12.01 -8.26 10.14
N LYS A 298 12.83 -7.78 9.20
CA LYS A 298 13.71 -6.63 9.41
C LYS A 298 12.90 -5.35 9.67
N VAL A 299 11.73 -5.19 9.03
CA VAL A 299 10.81 -4.08 9.35
C VAL A 299 10.41 -4.13 10.82
N TYR A 300 10.05 -5.31 11.32
CA TYR A 300 9.66 -5.53 12.72
C TYR A 300 10.82 -5.26 13.69
N VAL A 301 12.01 -5.77 13.38
CA VAL A 301 13.27 -5.53 14.11
C VAL A 301 13.55 -4.03 14.26
N TYR A 302 13.39 -3.23 13.19
CA TYR A 302 13.64 -1.80 13.25
C TYR A 302 12.67 -1.05 14.16
N GLN A 303 11.40 -1.46 14.18
CA GLN A 303 10.39 -0.86 15.06
C GLN A 303 10.72 -1.12 16.54
N ASN A 304 11.22 -2.33 16.83
CA ASN A 304 11.47 -2.78 18.21
C ASN A 304 12.95 -2.70 18.65
N GLN A 305 13.85 -2.22 17.77
CA GLN A 305 15.29 -2.12 18.00
C GLN A 305 15.95 -3.44 18.47
N GLN A 306 15.40 -4.58 18.06
CA GLN A 306 15.88 -5.91 18.46
C GLN A 306 16.61 -6.60 17.30
N GLN A 307 17.77 -7.19 17.52
CA GLN A 307 18.43 -8.02 16.52
C GLN A 307 18.12 -9.50 16.77
N TYR A 308 17.31 -10.11 15.90
CA TYR A 308 16.90 -11.51 16.08
C TYR A 308 17.67 -12.53 15.24
N VAL A 309 18.11 -12.16 14.03
CA VAL A 309 18.87 -13.04 13.12
C VAL A 309 20.36 -12.76 13.25
N SER A 310 21.18 -13.82 13.32
CA SER A 310 22.63 -13.69 13.43
C SER A 310 23.26 -13.03 12.18
N ASP A 311 24.33 -12.24 12.37
CA ASP A 311 25.06 -11.61 11.26
C ASP A 311 25.60 -12.63 10.24
N GLU A 312 25.92 -13.85 10.70
CA GLU A 312 26.36 -14.96 9.86
C GLU A 312 25.23 -15.43 8.93
N HIS A 313 24.03 -15.64 9.47
CA HIS A 313 22.85 -16.00 8.66
C HIS A 313 22.51 -14.91 7.63
N VAL A 314 22.56 -13.63 8.04
CA VAL A 314 22.33 -12.50 7.11
C VAL A 314 23.38 -12.49 6.00
N THR A 315 24.65 -12.71 6.34
CA THR A 315 25.75 -12.77 5.36
C THR A 315 25.54 -13.91 4.36
N ASN A 316 25.17 -15.09 4.84
CA ASN A 316 24.92 -16.26 3.99
C ASN A 316 23.76 -16.01 3.01
N LEU A 317 22.67 -15.39 3.49
CA LEU A 317 21.55 -14.99 2.64
C LEU A 317 21.97 -13.96 1.59
N ASP A 318 22.72 -12.92 1.98
CA ASP A 318 23.21 -11.89 1.05
C ASP A 318 24.12 -12.46 -0.03
N GLN A 319 24.97 -13.43 0.32
CA GLN A 319 25.81 -14.16 -0.64
C GLN A 319 24.95 -15.01 -1.59
N ALA A 320 23.93 -15.70 -1.09
CA ALA A 320 23.02 -16.51 -1.92
C ALA A 320 22.24 -15.63 -2.92
N ILE A 321 21.75 -14.47 -2.48
CA ILE A 321 21.06 -13.48 -3.33
C ILE A 321 22.01 -12.98 -4.43
N ALA A 322 23.23 -12.59 -4.08
CA ALA A 322 24.23 -12.15 -5.06
C ALA A 322 24.59 -13.28 -6.03
N LYS A 323 24.71 -14.52 -5.55
CA LYS A 323 25.03 -15.68 -6.40
C LYS A 323 23.95 -15.95 -7.45
N MET A 324 22.67 -15.75 -7.11
CA MET A 324 21.59 -15.84 -8.09
C MET A 324 21.74 -14.81 -9.22
N VAL A 325 22.14 -13.58 -8.88
CA VAL A 325 22.43 -12.54 -9.88
C VAL A 325 23.64 -12.93 -10.74
N GLU A 326 24.72 -13.45 -10.14
CA GLU A 326 25.86 -13.95 -10.90
C GLU A 326 25.44 -15.03 -11.89
N LEU A 327 24.69 -16.05 -11.46
CA LEU A 327 24.22 -17.13 -12.33
C LEU A 327 23.35 -16.62 -13.49
N LYS A 328 22.53 -15.58 -13.28
CA LYS A 328 21.75 -14.95 -14.35
C LYS A 328 22.63 -14.26 -15.38
N ILE A 329 23.66 -13.55 -14.94
CA ILE A 329 24.61 -12.87 -15.82
C ILE A 329 25.51 -13.90 -16.54
N GLU A 330 25.92 -14.96 -15.84
CA GLU A 330 26.66 -16.09 -16.41
C GLU A 330 25.87 -16.77 -17.53
N ALA A 331 24.54 -16.86 -17.41
CA ALA A 331 23.67 -17.45 -18.42
C ALA A 331 23.50 -16.59 -19.69
N LEU A 332 23.96 -15.33 -19.70
CA LEU A 332 23.91 -14.49 -20.90
C LEU A 332 24.81 -15.07 -22.01
N PRO A 333 24.41 -14.93 -23.29
CA PRO A 333 25.23 -15.33 -24.42
C PRO A 333 26.62 -14.65 -24.39
N PRO A 334 27.65 -15.27 -24.99
CA PRO A 334 28.92 -14.60 -25.25
C PRO A 334 28.69 -13.28 -26.01
N VAL A 335 29.47 -12.25 -25.73
CA VAL A 335 29.25 -10.89 -26.29
C VAL A 335 29.24 -10.87 -27.82
N GLU A 336 30.00 -11.76 -28.46
CA GLU A 336 30.06 -11.90 -29.92
C GLU A 336 28.81 -12.54 -30.52
N GLU A 337 28.03 -13.27 -29.71
CA GLU A 337 26.81 -13.97 -30.10
C GLU A 337 25.54 -13.22 -29.71
N ILE A 338 25.64 -12.17 -28.89
CA ILE A 338 24.51 -11.33 -28.49
C ILE A 338 23.85 -10.70 -29.72
N THR A 339 22.53 -10.80 -29.77
CA THR A 339 21.66 -10.22 -30.77
C THR A 339 20.58 -9.35 -30.12
N LEU A 340 19.79 -8.64 -30.94
CA LEU A 340 18.63 -7.88 -30.43
C LEU A 340 17.56 -8.76 -29.78
N ALA A 341 17.54 -10.08 -30.03
CA ALA A 341 16.62 -11.00 -29.37
C ALA A 341 16.97 -11.18 -27.88
N ASP A 342 18.24 -11.01 -27.51
CA ASP A 342 18.74 -11.20 -26.15
C ASP A 342 18.57 -9.95 -25.27
N LYS A 343 18.13 -8.84 -25.87
CA LYS A 343 17.94 -7.54 -25.19
C LYS A 343 17.16 -7.67 -23.88
N GLN A 344 16.05 -8.40 -23.91
CA GLN A 344 15.23 -8.58 -22.71
C GLN A 344 16.00 -9.30 -21.60
N GLN A 345 16.72 -10.37 -21.93
CA GLN A 345 17.49 -11.15 -20.97
C GLN A 345 18.63 -10.32 -20.35
N VAL A 346 19.34 -9.53 -21.17
CA VAL A 346 20.40 -8.61 -20.70
C VAL A 346 19.81 -7.53 -19.77
N GLN A 347 18.65 -6.98 -20.12
CA GLN A 347 17.96 -5.99 -19.27
C GLN A 347 17.49 -6.59 -17.95
N GLU A 348 16.94 -7.80 -17.95
CA GLU A 348 16.54 -8.52 -16.74
C GLU A 348 17.74 -8.81 -15.82
N ALA A 349 18.89 -9.21 -16.38
CA ALA A 349 20.13 -9.39 -15.63
C ALA A 349 20.64 -8.07 -15.03
N ASN A 350 20.56 -6.97 -15.79
CA ASN A 350 20.90 -5.64 -15.31
C ASN A 350 19.99 -5.19 -14.16
N TYR A 351 18.67 -5.37 -14.29
CA TYR A 351 17.74 -5.05 -13.21
C TYR A 351 18.03 -5.86 -11.96
N ALA A 352 18.30 -7.17 -12.10
CA ALA A 352 18.66 -8.02 -10.96
C ALA A 352 19.93 -7.54 -10.24
N TYR A 353 20.95 -7.08 -10.96
CA TYR A 353 22.16 -6.50 -10.36
C TYR A 353 21.89 -5.18 -9.62
N TYR A 354 21.09 -4.30 -10.22
CA TYR A 354 20.78 -3.01 -9.60
C TYR A 354 19.82 -3.12 -8.41
N ASP A 355 19.02 -4.19 -8.35
CA ASP A 355 18.14 -4.50 -7.22
C ASP A 355 18.91 -4.95 -5.97
N LEU A 356 20.15 -5.43 -6.14
CA LEU A 356 21.03 -5.75 -5.00
C LEU A 356 21.30 -4.51 -4.15
N TYR A 357 21.28 -4.70 -2.84
CA TYR A 357 21.62 -3.66 -1.89
C TYR A 357 23.09 -3.20 -2.03
N ASP A 358 23.30 -1.90 -1.95
CA ASP A 358 24.62 -1.23 -2.06
C ASP A 358 24.72 -0.08 -1.05
N PHE A 359 24.23 -0.33 0.16
CA PHE A 359 24.31 0.62 1.27
C PHE A 359 25.47 0.23 2.20
N GLU A 360 26.06 1.19 2.91
CA GLU A 360 27.16 0.91 3.86
C GLU A 360 26.76 -0.11 4.94
N SER A 361 25.48 -0.13 5.32
CA SER A 361 24.95 -1.05 6.34
C SER A 361 24.63 -2.45 5.82
N ARG A 362 24.50 -2.64 4.50
CA ARG A 362 24.25 -3.91 3.83
C ARG A 362 24.60 -3.77 2.35
N ASN A 363 25.71 -4.37 1.95
CA ASN A 363 26.20 -4.34 0.58
C ASN A 363 26.21 -5.75 0.01
N GLN A 364 25.21 -6.10 -0.80
CA GLN A 364 25.14 -7.37 -1.52
C GLN A 364 26.00 -7.34 -2.79
N ARG A 365 26.14 -6.19 -3.44
CA ARG A 365 26.96 -6.03 -4.67
C ARG A 365 28.45 -6.32 -4.45
N GLN A 366 28.93 -6.24 -3.21
CA GLN A 366 30.31 -6.63 -2.87
C GLN A 366 30.59 -8.11 -3.13
N TYR A 367 29.55 -8.96 -3.15
CA TYR A 367 29.68 -10.40 -3.38
C TYR A 367 29.62 -10.77 -4.87
N VAL A 368 29.24 -9.83 -5.75
CA VAL A 368 29.31 -10.03 -7.20
C VAL A 368 30.73 -9.78 -7.68
N SER A 369 31.34 -10.78 -8.30
CA SER A 369 32.70 -10.72 -8.83
C SER A 369 32.85 -9.71 -9.97
N GLU A 370 34.06 -9.19 -10.14
CA GLU A 370 34.35 -8.19 -11.18
C GLU A 370 34.16 -8.74 -12.59
N ASP A 371 34.58 -9.99 -12.84
CA ASP A 371 34.42 -10.66 -14.14
C ASP A 371 32.94 -10.74 -14.57
N ILE A 372 32.03 -10.90 -13.61
CA ILE A 372 30.59 -10.91 -13.86
C ILE A 372 30.07 -9.51 -14.20
N LYS A 373 30.55 -8.47 -13.51
CA LYS A 373 30.19 -7.07 -13.83
C LYS A 373 30.67 -6.69 -15.23
N ASP A 374 31.92 -7.02 -15.55
CA ASP A 374 32.49 -6.79 -16.89
C ASP A 374 31.68 -7.50 -17.98
N LYS A 375 31.21 -8.72 -17.72
CA LYS A 375 30.34 -9.45 -18.64
C LYS A 375 29.00 -8.74 -18.86
N LEU A 376 28.36 -8.26 -17.79
CA LEU A 376 27.10 -7.52 -17.87
C LEU A 376 27.27 -6.20 -18.65
N ASP A 377 28.31 -5.43 -18.34
CA ASP A 377 28.61 -4.16 -19.01
C ASP A 377 28.89 -4.36 -20.51
N ALA A 378 29.66 -5.38 -20.86
CA ALA A 378 29.92 -5.73 -22.26
C ALA A 378 28.64 -6.14 -23.00
N ALA A 379 27.75 -6.89 -22.35
CA ALA A 379 26.47 -7.28 -22.92
C ALA A 379 25.54 -6.07 -23.17
N LEU A 380 25.47 -5.14 -22.20
CA LEU A 380 24.69 -3.91 -22.32
C LEU A 380 25.21 -3.02 -23.47
N ALA A 381 26.53 -2.79 -23.51
CA ALA A 381 27.15 -2.02 -24.58
C ALA A 381 26.87 -2.64 -25.96
N LYS A 382 26.87 -3.98 -26.04
CA LYS A 382 26.57 -4.68 -27.30
C LYS A 382 25.13 -4.48 -27.76
N ILE A 383 24.17 -4.51 -26.84
CA ILE A 383 22.77 -4.23 -27.15
C ILE A 383 22.61 -2.78 -27.65
N ASP A 384 23.26 -1.81 -27.00
CA ASP A 384 23.22 -0.42 -27.42
C ASP A 384 23.80 -0.21 -28.83
N GLU A 385 24.92 -0.88 -29.16
CA GLU A 385 25.49 -0.87 -30.51
C GLU A 385 24.53 -1.42 -31.56
N LEU A 386 23.82 -2.53 -31.26
CA LEU A 386 22.89 -3.17 -32.19
C LEU A 386 21.61 -2.36 -32.43
N GLN A 387 21.32 -1.38 -31.57
CA GLN A 387 20.14 -0.52 -31.67
C GLN A 387 20.38 0.78 -32.45
N GLN A 388 21.64 1.12 -32.75
CA GLN A 388 22.02 2.26 -33.59
C GLN A 388 22.06 1.86 -35.06
#